data_AF-A0A6I7WJD4-F1
#
_entry.id   AF-A0A6I7WJD4-F1
#
_cell.length_a   1.000
_cell.length_b   1.000
_cell.length_c   1.000
_cell.angle_alpha   90.00
_cell.angle_beta   90.00
_cell.angle_gamma   90.00
#
_symmetry.space_group_name_H-M   'P 1'
#
loop_
_entity.id
_entity.type
_entity.pdbx_description
1 polymer ?
#
loop_
_entity_poly.entity_id
_entity_poly.type
_entity_poly.pdbx_seq_one_letter_code
_entity_poly.pdbx_strand_id
1 'polypeptide(L)'
;MFAESRETLIKLGLRTQTIDAIKKADWDSVEQDLLWREQKDNHILLFTDTDYPSQLKEIPDPPPILFARGDVDLMQFPQLAIVGSRNPSSSGLQMATDFASSLATTGFTITSGLALGIDAASHRGALAVQGKTIAVTGTGLDRVYPATHKELATEIANTGVLVSEFPPGTSAKANHFPRRNRIISGLCVGLLVVEAAKHSGSLISARMALEQNREVFAIPGSIYNPLARGCNALIREGAKLQARHATSQHSGTPVTNIHSPT
;
A
#
# COMPACT_ATOMS: atom_id res chain seq x y z
N MET A 1 -18.64 -22.91 15.12
CA MET A 1 -18.66 -23.06 13.63
C MET A 1 -17.89 -24.29 13.15
N PHE A 2 -16.57 -24.38 13.34
CA PHE A 2 -15.78 -25.54 12.85
C PHE A 2 -16.20 -26.89 13.48
N ALA A 3 -16.61 -26.88 14.75
CA ALA A 3 -17.13 -28.05 15.46
C ALA A 3 -18.62 -28.38 15.17
N GLU A 4 -19.38 -27.47 14.54
CA GLU A 4 -20.83 -27.65 14.33
C GLU A 4 -21.14 -28.74 13.31
N SER A 5 -22.26 -29.45 13.45
CA SER A 5 -22.65 -30.46 12.46
C SER A 5 -22.97 -29.84 11.10
N ARG A 6 -22.84 -30.63 10.02
CA ARG A 6 -23.22 -30.20 8.67
C ARG A 6 -24.68 -29.73 8.62
N GLU A 7 -25.57 -30.45 9.31
CA GLU A 7 -27.00 -30.10 9.40
C GLU A 7 -27.22 -28.74 10.06
N THR A 8 -26.51 -28.45 11.16
CA THR A 8 -26.56 -27.15 11.82
C THR A 8 -26.09 -26.04 10.87
N LEU A 9 -25.00 -26.25 10.14
CA LEU A 9 -24.48 -25.27 9.19
C LEU A 9 -25.44 -25.02 8.01
N ILE A 10 -26.15 -26.06 7.52
CA ILE A 10 -27.20 -25.91 6.51
C ILE A 10 -28.36 -25.09 7.07
N LYS A 11 -28.80 -25.36 8.31
CA LYS A 11 -29.87 -24.60 8.98
C LYS A 11 -29.51 -23.12 9.17
N LEU A 12 -28.22 -22.80 9.30
CA LEU A 12 -27.70 -21.43 9.32
C LEU A 12 -27.65 -20.76 7.93
N GLY A 13 -28.09 -21.44 6.87
CA GLY A 13 -28.18 -20.89 5.51
C GLY A 13 -26.85 -20.90 4.73
N LEU A 14 -25.82 -21.60 5.23
CA LEU A 14 -24.54 -21.70 4.53
C LEU A 14 -24.67 -22.56 3.26
N ARG A 15 -24.04 -22.10 2.17
CA ARG A 15 -23.97 -22.87 0.91
C ARG A 15 -23.08 -24.10 1.10
N THR A 16 -23.41 -25.19 0.40
CA THR A 16 -22.69 -26.47 0.43
C THR A 16 -21.17 -26.30 0.28
N GLN A 17 -20.72 -25.48 -0.68
CA GLN A 17 -19.30 -25.21 -0.92
C GLN A 17 -18.60 -24.57 0.29
N THR A 18 -19.27 -23.65 0.97
CA THR A 18 -18.74 -23.00 2.19
C THR A 18 -18.65 -24.00 3.34
N ILE A 19 -19.66 -24.85 3.49
CA ILE A 19 -19.68 -25.90 4.51
C ILE A 19 -18.55 -26.90 4.25
N ASP A 20 -18.34 -27.30 3.00
CA ASP A 20 -17.26 -28.20 2.62
C ASP A 20 -15.89 -27.58 2.92
N ALA A 21 -15.71 -26.28 2.65
CA ALA A 21 -14.47 -25.57 2.99
C ALA A 21 -14.23 -25.52 4.51
N ILE A 22 -15.27 -25.27 5.33
CA ILE A 22 -15.17 -25.29 6.79
C ILE A 22 -14.78 -26.69 7.30
N LYS A 23 -15.35 -27.74 6.70
CA LYS A 23 -15.17 -29.13 7.15
C LYS A 23 -13.91 -29.80 6.64
N LYS A 24 -13.39 -29.36 5.50
CA LYS A 24 -12.15 -29.84 4.89
C LYS A 24 -11.07 -28.77 4.94
N ALA A 25 -11.05 -27.99 6.03
CA ALA A 25 -9.99 -27.01 6.25
C ALA A 25 -8.64 -27.73 6.25
N ASP A 26 -7.67 -27.12 5.56
CA ASP A 26 -6.30 -27.62 5.49
C ASP A 26 -5.55 -27.21 6.76
N TRP A 27 -5.68 -28.03 7.80
CA TRP A 27 -5.05 -27.78 9.10
C TRP A 27 -3.51 -27.85 9.03
N ASP A 28 -2.96 -28.62 8.10
CA ASP A 28 -1.51 -28.67 7.89
C ASP A 28 -0.99 -27.32 7.41
N SER A 29 -1.68 -26.68 6.46
CA SER A 29 -1.34 -25.31 6.03
C SER A 29 -1.47 -24.29 7.17
N VAL A 30 -2.47 -24.42 8.03
CA VAL A 30 -2.64 -23.53 9.20
C VAL A 30 -1.48 -23.69 10.17
N GLU A 31 -1.05 -24.92 10.43
CA GLU A 31 0.11 -25.18 11.29
C GLU A 31 1.39 -24.56 10.71
N GLN A 32 1.59 -24.61 9.38
CA GLN A 32 2.73 -23.92 8.75
C GLN A 32 2.68 -22.40 8.93
N ASP A 33 1.49 -21.80 8.85
CA ASP A 33 1.32 -20.36 9.10
C ASP A 33 1.66 -20.00 10.56
N LEU A 34 1.24 -20.84 11.52
CA LEU A 34 1.55 -20.67 12.94
C LEU A 34 3.05 -20.82 13.22
N LEU A 35 3.71 -21.82 12.62
CA LEU A 35 5.17 -21.99 12.71
C LEU A 35 5.92 -20.81 12.10
N TRP A 36 5.40 -20.23 11.01
CA TRP A 36 5.98 -19.03 10.42
C TRP A 36 5.87 -17.82 11.38
N ARG A 37 4.76 -17.68 12.10
CA ARG A 37 4.56 -16.64 13.11
C ARG A 37 5.55 -16.74 14.27
N GLU A 38 5.98 -17.94 14.65
CA GLU A 38 6.94 -18.14 15.74
C GLU A 38 8.35 -17.62 15.42
N GLN A 39 8.64 -17.36 14.14
CA GLN A 39 9.93 -16.78 13.74
C GLN A 39 10.03 -15.32 14.18
N LYS A 40 11.26 -14.86 14.39
CA LYS A 40 11.54 -13.50 14.82
C LYS A 40 10.94 -12.46 13.85
N ASP A 41 10.30 -11.44 14.42
CA ASP A 41 9.71 -10.29 13.72
C ASP A 41 8.58 -10.65 12.74
N ASN A 42 8.03 -11.88 12.80
CA ASN A 42 6.85 -12.28 12.03
C ASN A 42 5.58 -12.18 12.88
N HIS A 43 4.51 -11.71 12.26
CA HIS A 43 3.24 -11.44 12.93
C HIS A 43 2.06 -11.93 12.09
N ILE A 44 1.05 -12.47 12.77
CA ILE A 44 -0.28 -12.71 12.21
C ILE A 44 -1.22 -11.84 13.03
N LEU A 45 -1.83 -10.86 12.37
CA LEU A 45 -2.80 -9.93 12.96
C LEU A 45 -4.20 -10.29 12.48
N LEU A 46 -5.09 -10.53 13.42
CA LEU A 46 -6.50 -10.78 13.16
C LEU A 46 -7.26 -9.46 13.17
N PHE A 47 -8.32 -9.34 12.37
CA PHE A 47 -9.18 -8.15 12.35
C PHE A 47 -9.68 -7.72 13.75
N THR A 48 -9.85 -8.68 14.65
CA THR A 48 -10.29 -8.47 16.03
C THR A 48 -9.18 -8.00 16.97
N ASP A 49 -7.91 -8.08 16.57
CA ASP A 49 -6.79 -7.71 17.41
C ASP A 49 -6.74 -6.19 17.59
N THR A 50 -6.24 -5.77 18.75
CA THR A 50 -6.00 -4.36 19.07
C THR A 50 -4.95 -3.75 18.14
N ASP A 51 -3.94 -4.54 17.78
CA ASP A 51 -2.80 -4.11 16.97
C ASP A 51 -3.13 -4.10 15.46
N TYR A 52 -4.32 -4.56 15.07
CA TYR A 52 -4.77 -4.47 13.69
C TYR A 52 -5.04 -3.00 13.30
N PRO A 53 -4.55 -2.50 12.15
CA PRO A 53 -4.60 -1.08 11.82
C PRO A 53 -6.02 -0.52 11.73
N SER A 54 -6.34 0.47 12.56
CA SER A 54 -7.69 1.05 12.66
C SER A 54 -8.20 1.60 11.32
N GLN A 55 -7.36 2.36 10.61
CA GLN A 55 -7.69 2.88 9.28
C GLN A 55 -8.04 1.78 8.28
N LEU A 56 -7.37 0.64 8.36
CA LEU A 56 -7.65 -0.47 7.46
C LEU A 56 -8.98 -1.16 7.82
N LYS A 57 -9.42 -1.14 9.08
CA LYS A 57 -10.74 -1.67 9.47
C LYS A 57 -11.92 -0.91 8.83
N GLU A 58 -11.69 0.34 8.42
CA GLU A 58 -12.72 1.22 7.87
C GLU A 58 -12.98 1.02 6.37
N ILE A 59 -12.12 0.28 5.66
CA ILE A 59 -12.32 0.07 4.22
C ILE A 59 -13.49 -0.88 3.95
N PRO A 60 -14.12 -0.86 2.75
CA PRO A 60 -15.27 -1.71 2.46
C PRO A 60 -15.05 -3.22 2.55
N ASP A 61 -13.81 -3.67 2.29
CA ASP A 61 -13.40 -5.08 2.33
C ASP A 61 -12.06 -5.21 3.07
N PRO A 62 -12.05 -5.09 4.41
CA PRO A 62 -10.83 -5.18 5.19
C PRO A 62 -10.35 -6.65 5.24
N PRO A 63 -9.03 -6.91 5.07
CA PRO A 63 -8.53 -8.28 5.14
C PRO A 63 -8.74 -8.87 6.54
N PRO A 64 -9.39 -10.03 6.70
CA PRO A 64 -9.67 -10.59 8.03
C PRO A 64 -8.40 -11.00 8.79
N ILE A 65 -7.32 -11.29 8.05
CA ILE A 65 -6.02 -11.67 8.56
C ILE A 65 -4.96 -10.89 7.78
N LEU A 66 -3.96 -10.37 8.48
CA LEU A 66 -2.75 -9.80 7.91
C LEU A 66 -1.53 -10.56 8.41
N PHE A 67 -0.63 -10.88 7.49
CA PHE A 67 0.72 -11.32 7.78
C PHE A 67 1.62 -10.10 7.71
N ALA A 68 2.51 -9.93 8.70
CA ALA A 68 3.47 -8.84 8.72
C ALA A 68 4.86 -9.33 9.13
N ARG A 69 5.90 -8.69 8.58
CA ARG A 69 7.30 -8.93 8.95
C ARG A 69 8.03 -7.62 9.17
N GLY A 70 8.53 -7.38 10.39
CA GLY A 70 9.14 -6.13 10.83
C GLY A 70 8.31 -5.43 11.90
N ASP A 71 8.42 -4.11 11.99
CA ASP A 71 7.80 -3.30 13.05
C ASP A 71 6.32 -3.00 12.75
N VAL A 72 5.42 -3.78 13.37
CA VAL A 72 3.97 -3.66 13.14
C VAL A 72 3.35 -2.38 13.70
N ASP A 73 3.99 -1.73 14.68
CA ASP A 73 3.50 -0.48 15.27
C ASP A 73 3.45 0.64 14.22
N LEU A 74 4.30 0.55 13.18
CA LEU A 74 4.31 1.47 12.05
C LEU A 74 2.97 1.61 11.35
N MET A 75 2.14 0.57 11.37
CA MET A 75 0.82 0.59 10.73
C MET A 75 -0.21 1.42 11.50
N GLN A 76 0.08 1.82 12.75
CA GLN A 76 -0.80 2.66 13.57
C GLN A 76 -0.53 4.17 13.37
N PHE A 77 0.64 4.54 12.85
CA PHE A 77 0.99 5.94 12.62
C PHE A 77 0.40 6.49 11.32
N PRO A 78 0.28 7.82 11.15
CA PRO A 78 -0.13 8.43 9.89
C PRO A 78 0.82 8.08 8.74
N GLN A 79 0.23 7.67 7.62
CA GLN A 79 0.98 7.18 6.45
C GLN A 79 0.53 7.86 5.18
N LEU A 80 1.46 8.12 4.27
CA LEU A 80 1.17 8.54 2.90
C LEU A 80 1.59 7.45 1.92
N ALA A 81 0.66 7.07 1.05
CA ALA A 81 0.97 6.13 -0.02
C ALA A 81 1.60 6.86 -1.20
N ILE A 82 2.67 6.31 -1.78
CA ILE A 82 3.25 6.81 -3.04
C ILE A 82 3.25 5.66 -4.04
N VAL A 83 2.58 5.87 -5.18
CA VAL A 83 2.39 4.85 -6.22
C VAL A 83 2.61 5.42 -7.61
N GLY A 84 2.90 4.57 -8.58
CA GLY A 84 2.99 5.01 -9.96
C GLY A 84 3.45 3.94 -10.96
N SER A 85 4.06 4.42 -12.04
CA SER A 85 4.52 3.58 -13.15
C SER A 85 5.56 2.57 -12.70
N ARG A 86 5.47 1.36 -13.25
CA ARG A 86 6.52 0.34 -13.14
C ARG A 86 7.71 0.60 -14.06
N ASN A 87 7.53 1.44 -15.07
CA ASN A 87 8.56 1.92 -15.99
C ASN A 87 8.48 3.45 -16.06
N PRO A 88 8.89 4.15 -14.99
CA PRO A 88 8.83 5.62 -14.91
C PRO A 88 9.95 6.27 -15.72
N SER A 89 9.80 7.57 -15.96
CA SER A 89 10.89 8.41 -16.44
C SER A 89 11.95 8.61 -15.35
N SER A 90 13.16 9.05 -15.73
CA SER A 90 14.20 9.41 -14.75
C SER A 90 13.74 10.52 -13.79
N SER A 91 12.99 11.50 -14.31
CA SER A 91 12.39 12.54 -13.47
C SER A 91 11.30 12.00 -12.55
N GLY A 92 10.52 11.01 -13.01
CA GLY A 92 9.53 10.32 -12.18
C GLY A 92 10.17 9.57 -11.00
N LEU A 93 11.29 8.88 -11.24
CA LEU A 93 12.06 8.21 -10.19
C LEU A 93 12.61 9.21 -9.17
N GLN A 94 13.24 10.29 -9.65
CA GLN A 94 13.76 11.33 -8.78
C GLN A 94 12.65 11.93 -7.93
N MET A 95 11.51 12.25 -8.55
CA MET A 95 10.38 12.86 -7.86
C MET A 95 9.79 11.94 -6.79
N ALA A 96 9.59 10.65 -7.09
CA ALA A 96 9.14 9.69 -6.08
C ALA A 96 10.10 9.60 -4.89
N THR A 97 11.41 9.60 -5.16
CA THR A 97 12.46 9.58 -4.15
C THR A 97 12.39 10.84 -3.28
N ASP A 98 12.36 12.03 -3.90
CA ASP A 98 12.37 13.32 -3.19
C ASP A 98 11.12 13.52 -2.33
N PHE A 99 9.93 13.17 -2.86
CA PHE A 99 8.70 13.23 -2.09
C PHE A 99 8.73 12.27 -0.91
N ALA A 100 9.18 11.03 -1.12
CA ALA A 100 9.29 10.06 -0.04
C ALA A 100 10.27 10.53 1.05
N SER A 101 11.46 10.99 0.67
CA SER A 101 12.47 11.52 1.60
C SER A 101 11.94 12.72 2.40
N SER A 102 11.32 13.68 1.71
CA SER A 102 10.76 14.89 2.34
C SER A 102 9.65 14.54 3.34
N LEU A 103 8.68 13.72 2.94
CA LEU A 103 7.57 13.30 3.79
C LEU A 103 8.04 12.44 4.97
N ALA A 104 9.01 11.56 4.75
CA ALA A 104 9.57 10.73 5.82
C ALA A 104 10.33 11.58 6.85
N THR A 105 11.03 12.63 6.41
CA THR A 105 11.73 13.58 7.30
C THR A 105 10.75 14.35 8.19
N THR A 106 9.51 14.56 7.75
CA THR A 106 8.48 15.23 8.56
C THR A 106 7.71 14.27 9.47
N GLY A 107 8.08 12.99 9.50
CA GLY A 107 7.51 11.97 10.38
C GLY A 107 6.39 11.12 9.77
N PHE A 108 6.08 11.27 8.49
CA PHE A 108 5.14 10.34 7.83
C PHE A 108 5.80 9.01 7.50
N THR A 109 5.08 7.92 7.73
CA THR A 109 5.46 6.61 7.20
C THR A 109 5.09 6.52 5.72
N ILE A 110 6.03 6.07 4.86
CA ILE A 110 5.76 5.91 3.42
C ILE A 110 5.22 4.52 3.12
N THR A 111 4.02 4.43 2.55
CA THR A 111 3.44 3.15 2.13
C THR A 111 3.54 2.96 0.62
N SER A 112 3.96 1.78 0.18
CA SER A 112 3.91 1.44 -1.24
C SER A 112 3.86 -0.08 -1.46
N GLY A 113 3.91 -0.49 -2.72
CA GLY A 113 3.66 -1.87 -3.14
C GLY A 113 4.89 -2.70 -3.49
N LEU A 114 6.11 -2.23 -3.22
CA LEU A 114 7.36 -2.90 -3.59
C LEU A 114 7.49 -3.25 -5.10
N ALA A 115 6.65 -2.70 -5.97
CA ALA A 115 6.76 -2.94 -7.41
C ALA A 115 7.99 -2.25 -8.01
N LEU A 116 8.34 -2.59 -9.24
CA LEU A 116 9.33 -1.84 -10.03
C LEU A 116 8.93 -0.35 -10.12
N GLY A 117 9.92 0.50 -10.39
CA GLY A 117 9.68 1.91 -10.67
C GLY A 117 9.36 2.73 -9.43
N ILE A 118 8.23 3.45 -9.47
CA ILE A 118 7.86 4.45 -8.46
C ILE A 118 7.78 3.87 -7.05
N ASP A 119 7.22 2.67 -6.89
CA ASP A 119 7.10 2.04 -5.56
C ASP A 119 8.48 1.83 -4.91
N ALA A 120 9.42 1.23 -5.64
CA ALA A 120 10.78 1.02 -5.16
C ALA A 120 11.55 2.32 -4.89
N ALA A 121 11.38 3.33 -5.76
CA ALA A 121 11.97 4.65 -5.55
C ALA A 121 11.43 5.32 -4.27
N SER A 122 10.15 5.15 -3.99
CA SER A 122 9.50 5.69 -2.79
C SER A 122 10.05 5.04 -1.51
N HIS A 123 10.17 3.71 -1.48
CA HIS A 123 10.79 3.02 -0.35
C HIS A 123 12.25 3.47 -0.14
N ARG A 124 13.04 3.56 -1.22
CA ARG A 124 14.43 4.00 -1.16
C ARG A 124 14.58 5.43 -0.66
N GLY A 125 13.70 6.35 -1.08
CA GLY A 125 13.70 7.72 -0.58
C GLY A 125 13.44 7.80 0.93
N ALA A 126 12.44 7.05 1.42
CA ALA A 126 12.16 6.98 2.85
C ALA A 126 13.36 6.42 3.65
N LEU A 127 13.96 5.32 3.18
CA LEU A 127 15.10 4.67 3.83
C LEU A 127 16.36 5.54 3.80
N ALA A 128 16.60 6.30 2.73
CA ALA A 128 17.78 7.17 2.59
C ALA A 128 17.87 8.25 3.66
N VAL A 129 16.73 8.66 4.23
CA VAL A 129 16.66 9.63 5.35
C VAL A 129 16.41 8.96 6.70
N GLN A 130 16.61 7.63 6.78
CA GLN A 130 16.32 6.81 7.97
C GLN A 130 14.86 6.91 8.44
N GLY A 131 13.97 7.24 7.51
CA GLY A 131 12.54 7.28 7.73
C GLY A 131 11.90 5.89 7.72
N LYS A 132 10.60 5.83 7.99
CA LYS A 132 9.84 4.58 8.07
C LYS A 132 9.08 4.29 6.78
N THR A 133 8.99 3.01 6.42
CA THR A 133 8.23 2.60 5.23
C THR A 133 7.53 1.25 5.39
N ILE A 134 6.36 1.13 4.76
CA ILE A 134 5.54 -0.09 4.73
C ILE A 134 5.42 -0.58 3.29
N ALA A 135 5.87 -1.81 3.04
CA ALA A 135 5.65 -2.48 1.76
C ALA A 135 4.53 -3.50 1.87
N VAL A 136 3.39 -3.19 1.26
CA VAL A 136 2.29 -4.15 1.13
C VAL A 136 2.59 -5.03 -0.09
N THR A 137 2.53 -6.37 -0.01
CA THR A 137 2.93 -7.28 -1.10
C THR A 137 1.78 -8.17 -1.58
N GLY A 138 1.91 -8.73 -2.80
CA GLY A 138 0.93 -9.63 -3.44
C GLY A 138 1.30 -11.11 -3.33
N THR A 139 2.20 -11.44 -2.41
CA THR A 139 2.80 -12.77 -2.20
C THR A 139 2.83 -13.08 -0.70
N GLY A 140 3.10 -14.33 -0.33
CA GLY A 140 3.53 -14.64 1.03
C GLY A 140 4.83 -13.91 1.36
N LEU A 141 5.04 -13.56 2.63
CA LEU A 141 6.21 -12.75 3.06
C LEU A 141 7.54 -13.53 3.07
N ASP A 142 7.50 -14.83 2.84
CA ASP A 142 8.63 -15.71 2.52
C ASP A 142 9.07 -15.59 1.04
N ARG A 143 8.30 -14.91 0.19
CA ARG A 143 8.57 -14.73 -1.24
C ARG A 143 8.59 -13.27 -1.64
N VAL A 144 9.70 -12.82 -2.20
CA VAL A 144 9.83 -11.44 -2.71
C VAL A 144 9.52 -11.40 -4.21
N TYR A 145 8.59 -10.52 -4.59
CA TYR A 145 8.29 -10.22 -5.98
C TYR A 145 8.23 -8.69 -6.22
N PRO A 146 8.95 -8.15 -7.22
CA PRO A 146 9.86 -8.86 -8.13
C PRO A 146 11.12 -9.36 -7.42
N ALA A 147 11.73 -10.44 -7.91
CA ALA A 147 12.90 -11.06 -7.27
C ALA A 147 14.11 -10.11 -7.18
N THR A 148 14.19 -9.09 -8.05
CA THR A 148 15.21 -8.04 -8.03
C THR A 148 15.13 -7.15 -6.78
N HIS A 149 14.01 -7.15 -6.05
CA HIS A 149 13.83 -6.34 -4.84
C HIS A 149 14.08 -7.10 -3.55
N LYS A 150 14.75 -8.26 -3.60
CA LYS A 150 15.10 -9.04 -2.39
C LYS A 150 15.85 -8.20 -1.35
N GLU A 151 16.87 -7.47 -1.77
CA GLU A 151 17.66 -6.62 -0.88
C GLU A 151 16.80 -5.50 -0.26
N LEU A 152 16.02 -4.80 -1.09
CA LEU A 152 15.11 -3.76 -0.64
C LEU A 152 14.07 -4.30 0.35
N ALA A 153 13.49 -5.47 0.08
CA ALA A 153 12.53 -6.10 0.98
C ALA A 153 13.16 -6.47 2.34
N THR A 154 14.42 -6.90 2.36
CA THR A 154 15.17 -7.16 3.59
C THR A 154 15.42 -5.87 4.36
N GLU A 155 15.84 -4.80 3.67
CA GLU A 155 16.08 -3.50 4.29
C GLU A 155 14.80 -2.91 4.93
N ILE A 156 13.66 -3.02 4.22
CA ILE A 156 12.36 -2.64 4.74
C ILE A 156 11.98 -3.51 5.94
N ALA A 157 12.17 -4.83 5.90
CA ALA A 157 11.82 -5.69 7.02
C ALA A 157 12.63 -5.39 8.30
N ASN A 158 13.86 -4.87 8.15
CA ASN A 158 14.73 -4.57 9.28
C ASN A 158 14.41 -3.24 9.99
N THR A 159 13.82 -2.28 9.27
CA THR A 159 13.65 -0.89 9.77
C THR A 159 12.23 -0.34 9.61
N GLY A 160 11.42 -1.02 8.81
CA GLY A 160 10.03 -0.77 8.47
C GLY A 160 9.20 -2.05 8.66
N VAL A 161 8.20 -2.27 7.79
CA VAL A 161 7.39 -3.50 7.82
C VAL A 161 6.93 -3.94 6.43
N LEU A 162 6.98 -5.24 6.19
CA LEU A 162 6.33 -5.89 5.04
C LEU A 162 4.96 -6.39 5.48
N VAL A 163 3.94 -6.21 4.64
CA VAL A 163 2.55 -6.59 4.96
C VAL A 163 1.95 -7.39 3.81
N SER A 164 1.20 -8.45 4.09
CA SER A 164 0.46 -9.21 3.08
C SER A 164 -0.85 -9.75 3.65
N GLU A 165 -1.87 -9.86 2.80
CA GLU A 165 -3.08 -10.62 3.11
C GLU A 165 -2.90 -12.12 2.78
N PHE A 166 -1.80 -12.49 2.14
CA PHE A 166 -1.56 -13.85 1.70
C PHE A 166 -0.66 -14.60 2.68
N PRO A 167 -0.99 -15.87 3.00
CA PRO A 167 -0.17 -16.69 3.87
C PRO A 167 1.21 -16.99 3.24
N PRO A 168 2.21 -17.32 4.08
CA PRO A 168 3.49 -17.87 3.64
C PRO A 168 3.33 -18.97 2.57
N GLY A 169 4.26 -19.04 1.64
CA GLY A 169 4.23 -19.96 0.51
C GLY A 169 3.42 -19.46 -0.70
N THR A 170 2.61 -18.40 -0.55
CA THR A 170 1.78 -17.88 -1.65
C THR A 170 2.62 -17.24 -2.76
N SER A 171 2.52 -17.77 -3.98
CA SER A 171 3.19 -17.25 -5.17
C SER A 171 2.50 -16.01 -5.77
N ALA A 172 3.25 -15.26 -6.58
CA ALA A 172 2.73 -14.10 -7.29
C ALA A 172 1.71 -14.54 -8.36
N LYS A 173 0.48 -14.00 -8.29
CA LYS A 173 -0.55 -14.16 -9.32
C LYS A 173 -1.09 -12.81 -9.74
N ALA A 174 -1.46 -12.66 -11.01
CA ALA A 174 -1.87 -11.38 -11.58
C ALA A 174 -3.04 -10.72 -10.81
N ASN A 175 -4.00 -11.52 -10.34
CA ASN A 175 -5.15 -11.06 -9.57
C ASN A 175 -4.82 -10.66 -8.11
N HIS A 176 -3.65 -11.03 -7.58
CA HIS A 176 -3.25 -10.63 -6.23
C HIS A 176 -2.91 -9.13 -6.16
N PHE A 177 -2.34 -8.55 -7.23
CA PHE A 177 -1.88 -7.15 -7.18
C PHE A 177 -3.02 -6.13 -7.11
N PRO A 178 -4.12 -6.25 -7.89
CA PRO A 178 -5.27 -5.38 -7.70
C PRO A 178 -5.91 -5.55 -6.32
N ARG A 179 -6.01 -6.78 -5.80
CA ARG A 179 -6.53 -7.05 -4.45
C ARG A 179 -5.67 -6.38 -3.38
N ARG A 180 -4.35 -6.51 -3.48
CA ARG A 180 -3.38 -5.88 -2.57
C ARG A 180 -3.53 -4.36 -2.52
N ASN A 181 -3.82 -3.71 -3.64
CA ASN A 181 -3.85 -2.25 -3.72
C ASN A 181 -4.86 -1.60 -2.76
N ARG A 182 -5.97 -2.28 -2.41
CA ARG A 182 -6.93 -1.76 -1.43
C ARG A 182 -6.35 -1.61 -0.03
N ILE A 183 -5.31 -2.40 0.29
CA ILE A 183 -4.60 -2.35 1.57
C ILE A 183 -3.62 -1.17 1.56
N ILE A 184 -2.94 -0.90 0.43
CA ILE A 184 -2.08 0.29 0.29
C ILE A 184 -2.87 1.57 0.53
N SER A 185 -4.01 1.71 -0.15
CA SER A 185 -4.88 2.89 0.04
C SER A 185 -5.55 2.88 1.42
N GLY A 186 -5.90 1.71 1.94
CA GLY A 186 -6.59 1.57 3.21
C GLY A 186 -5.76 1.95 4.44
N LEU A 187 -4.44 1.73 4.39
CA LEU A 187 -3.50 2.07 5.45
C LEU A 187 -3.13 3.55 5.50
N CYS A 188 -3.35 4.30 4.43
CA CYS A 188 -2.88 5.68 4.31
C CYS A 188 -4.00 6.70 4.51
N VAL A 189 -3.64 7.88 5.00
CA VAL A 189 -4.55 9.05 5.06
C VAL A 189 -4.65 9.76 3.72
N GLY A 190 -3.68 9.53 2.83
CA GLY A 190 -3.66 10.05 1.48
C GLY A 190 -2.68 9.33 0.56
N LEU A 191 -2.91 9.43 -0.74
CA LEU A 191 -2.18 8.72 -1.79
C LEU A 191 -1.70 9.68 -2.87
N LEU A 192 -0.39 9.66 -3.13
CA LEU A 192 0.27 10.42 -4.20
C LEU A 192 0.55 9.52 -5.41
N VAL A 193 0.08 9.95 -6.58
CA VAL A 193 0.40 9.33 -7.87
C VAL A 193 1.47 10.16 -8.58
N VAL A 194 2.67 9.59 -8.75
CA VAL A 194 3.81 10.31 -9.36
C VAL A 194 3.78 10.26 -10.89
N GLU A 195 3.67 9.07 -11.47
CA GLU A 195 3.49 8.90 -12.91
C GLU A 195 2.53 7.74 -13.17
N ALA A 196 1.61 7.91 -14.12
CA ALA A 196 0.65 6.90 -14.49
C ALA A 196 0.18 7.08 -15.95
N ALA A 197 0.34 6.03 -16.76
CA ALA A 197 -0.37 5.93 -18.02
C ALA A 197 -1.89 5.74 -17.79
N LYS A 198 -2.71 6.01 -18.81
CA LYS A 198 -4.19 5.96 -18.74
C LYS A 198 -4.77 4.63 -18.24
N HIS A 199 -4.05 3.52 -18.42
CA HIS A 199 -4.45 2.17 -17.98
C HIS A 199 -3.49 1.58 -16.94
N SER A 200 -2.85 2.44 -16.13
CA SER A 200 -1.93 2.00 -15.09
C SER A 200 -2.65 1.40 -13.89
N GLY A 201 -2.08 0.36 -13.29
CA GLY A 201 -2.56 -0.21 -12.02
C GLY A 201 -2.52 0.78 -10.85
N SER A 202 -1.68 1.81 -10.91
CA SER A 202 -1.66 2.88 -9.90
C SER A 202 -2.95 3.72 -9.89
N LEU A 203 -3.65 3.82 -11.02
CA LEU A 203 -4.95 4.51 -11.09
C LEU A 203 -6.06 3.70 -10.40
N ILE A 204 -5.91 2.37 -10.31
CA ILE A 204 -6.80 1.52 -9.53
C ILE A 204 -6.65 1.87 -8.05
N SER A 205 -5.41 2.00 -7.55
CA SER A 205 -5.14 2.42 -6.17
C SER A 205 -5.70 3.81 -5.88
N ALA A 206 -5.56 4.76 -6.80
CA ALA A 206 -6.11 6.11 -6.65
C ALA A 206 -7.65 6.10 -6.57
N ARG A 207 -8.32 5.27 -7.38
CA ARG A 207 -9.78 5.11 -7.29
C ARG A 207 -10.21 4.49 -5.96
N MET A 208 -9.52 3.42 -5.53
CA MET A 208 -9.79 2.78 -4.24
C MET A 208 -9.59 3.76 -3.08
N ALA A 209 -8.57 4.62 -3.14
CA ALA A 209 -8.34 5.66 -2.14
C ALA A 209 -9.53 6.63 -2.06
N LEU A 210 -10.06 7.11 -3.19
CA LEU A 210 -11.25 7.97 -3.19
C LEU A 210 -12.48 7.25 -2.62
N GLU A 211 -12.71 5.99 -3.01
CA GLU A 211 -13.81 5.16 -2.48
C GLU A 211 -13.69 4.92 -0.98
N GLN A 212 -12.46 4.92 -0.45
CA GLN A 212 -12.14 4.78 0.97
C GLN A 212 -12.07 6.15 1.70
N ASN A 213 -12.55 7.23 1.09
CA ASN A 213 -12.50 8.59 1.62
C ASN A 213 -11.10 9.07 1.98
N ARG A 214 -10.09 8.67 1.21
CA ARG A 214 -8.71 9.13 1.33
C ARG A 214 -8.42 10.25 0.35
N GLU A 215 -7.51 11.13 0.74
CA GLU A 215 -7.04 12.22 -0.12
C GLU A 215 -6.20 11.66 -1.28
N VAL A 216 -6.44 12.13 -2.50
CA VAL A 216 -5.64 11.73 -3.66
C VAL A 216 -4.94 12.94 -4.25
N PHE A 217 -3.63 12.80 -4.37
CA PHE A 217 -2.73 13.77 -4.97
C PHE A 217 -2.15 13.20 -6.26
N ALA A 218 -1.91 14.05 -7.24
CA ALA A 218 -1.28 13.65 -8.48
C ALA A 218 -0.28 14.70 -8.96
N ILE A 219 0.85 14.22 -9.47
CA ILE A 219 1.87 15.05 -10.10
C ILE A 219 1.43 15.40 -11.53
N PRO A 220 1.31 16.70 -11.89
CA PRO A 220 0.98 17.08 -13.25
C PRO A 220 2.16 16.83 -14.19
N GLY A 221 1.87 16.62 -15.47
CA GLY A 221 2.92 16.52 -16.48
C GLY A 221 2.47 16.99 -17.86
N SER A 222 3.40 17.05 -18.80
CA SER A 222 3.11 17.44 -20.18
C SER A 222 2.00 16.59 -20.80
N ILE A 223 1.06 17.21 -21.52
CA ILE A 223 0.01 16.50 -22.27
C ILE A 223 0.57 15.55 -23.34
N TYR A 224 1.81 15.79 -23.78
CA TYR A 224 2.52 14.95 -24.73
C TYR A 224 3.21 13.75 -24.09
N ASN A 225 3.43 13.76 -22.76
CA ASN A 225 4.00 12.62 -22.04
C ASN A 225 2.90 11.57 -21.77
N PRO A 226 2.97 10.36 -22.36
CA PRO A 226 1.99 9.31 -22.11
C PRO A 226 1.88 8.89 -20.63
N LEU A 227 2.99 8.98 -19.88
CA LEU A 227 3.04 8.66 -18.45
C LEU A 227 2.42 9.73 -17.54
N ALA A 228 2.11 10.92 -18.07
CA ALA A 228 1.41 11.97 -17.33
C ALA A 228 -0.11 11.94 -17.53
N ARG A 229 -0.60 11.20 -18.54
CA ARG A 229 -2.02 11.23 -18.93
C ARG A 229 -2.96 10.77 -17.82
N GLY A 230 -2.56 9.77 -17.04
CA GLY A 230 -3.32 9.28 -15.90
C GLY A 230 -3.36 10.30 -14.75
N CYS A 231 -2.22 10.87 -14.38
CA CYS A 231 -2.16 11.91 -13.35
C CYS A 231 -2.98 13.15 -13.74
N ASN A 232 -2.85 13.63 -14.97
CA ASN A 232 -3.63 14.76 -15.48
C ASN A 232 -5.15 14.46 -15.51
N ALA A 233 -5.54 13.20 -15.76
CA ALA A 233 -6.94 12.80 -15.68
C ALA A 233 -7.45 12.83 -14.24
N LEU A 234 -6.68 12.28 -13.27
CA LEU A 234 -7.03 12.36 -11.85
C LEU A 234 -7.22 13.80 -11.38
N ILE A 235 -6.33 14.71 -11.77
CA ILE A 235 -6.43 16.14 -11.42
C ILE A 235 -7.72 16.74 -11.98
N ARG A 236 -8.08 16.41 -13.22
CA ARG A 236 -9.35 16.85 -13.83
C ARG A 236 -10.57 16.28 -13.10
N GLU A 237 -10.45 15.07 -12.56
CA GLU A 237 -11.49 14.38 -11.78
C GLU A 237 -11.56 14.84 -10.31
N GLY A 238 -10.72 15.80 -9.90
CA GLY A 238 -10.76 16.42 -8.57
C GLY A 238 -9.62 16.03 -7.63
N ALA A 239 -8.66 15.22 -8.08
CA ALA A 239 -7.44 14.98 -7.29
C ALA A 239 -6.64 16.28 -7.12
N LYS A 240 -6.03 16.44 -5.94
CA LYS A 240 -5.23 17.62 -5.61
C LYS A 240 -3.94 17.62 -6.43
N LEU A 241 -3.69 18.71 -7.15
CA LEU A 241 -2.45 18.90 -7.88
C LEU A 241 -1.31 19.10 -6.88
N GLN A 242 -0.26 18.30 -7.00
CA GLN A 242 0.95 18.46 -6.18
C GLN A 242 2.14 18.75 -7.10
N ALA A 243 2.78 19.90 -6.90
CA ALA A 243 3.90 20.36 -7.75
C ALA A 243 5.23 20.51 -7.00
N ARG A 244 5.23 20.42 -5.66
CA ARG A 244 6.41 20.59 -4.81
C ARG A 244 6.33 19.66 -3.60
N HIS A 245 7.45 19.10 -3.18
CA HIS A 245 7.57 18.51 -1.84
C HIS A 245 7.80 19.65 -0.83
N ALA A 246 7.47 19.43 0.45
CA ALA A 246 7.67 20.46 1.47
C ALA A 246 9.18 20.68 1.69
N THR A 247 9.70 21.83 1.30
CA THR A 247 10.97 22.33 1.81
C THR A 247 10.70 22.96 3.17
N SER A 248 11.57 22.69 4.15
CA SER A 248 11.53 23.35 5.45
C SER A 248 11.57 24.87 5.23
N GLN A 249 10.41 25.53 5.39
CA GLN A 249 10.35 26.98 5.25
C GLN A 249 10.94 27.60 6.51
N HIS A 250 12.16 28.14 6.39
CA HIS A 250 12.44 29.41 7.02
C HIS A 250 11.47 30.45 6.43
N SER A 251 10.82 31.19 7.32
CA SER A 251 9.85 32.25 7.09
C SER A 251 10.11 33.10 5.85
N GLY A 252 9.14 33.17 4.93
CA GLY A 252 9.15 34.07 3.78
C GLY A 252 7.73 34.47 3.37
N THR A 253 7.47 35.76 3.45
CA THR A 253 6.26 36.56 3.21
C THR A 253 5.28 36.09 2.12
N PRO A 254 3.97 36.34 2.26
CA PRO A 254 2.96 35.98 1.25
C PRO A 254 3.14 36.81 -0.03
N VAL A 255 3.03 36.15 -1.18
CA VAL A 255 2.98 36.79 -2.50
C VAL A 255 1.62 37.47 -2.67
N THR A 256 1.64 38.79 -2.87
CA THR A 256 0.45 39.61 -3.15
C THR A 256 -0.16 39.28 -4.52
N ASN A 257 -1.49 39.14 -4.55
CA ASN A 257 -2.30 38.99 -5.76
C ASN A 257 -2.04 40.13 -6.75
N ILE A 258 -1.78 39.76 -8.00
CA ILE A 258 -1.70 40.68 -9.13
C ILE A 258 -3.11 40.78 -9.72
N HIS A 259 -3.78 41.91 -9.52
CA HIS A 259 -5.01 42.24 -10.24
C HIS A 259 -4.70 42.44 -11.73
N SER A 260 -5.51 41.83 -12.59
CA SER A 260 -5.54 42.08 -14.03
C SER A 260 -6.19 43.44 -14.33
N PRO A 261 -5.69 44.22 -15.32
CA PRO A 261 -6.36 45.43 -15.78
C PRO A 261 -7.41 45.08 -16.84
N THR A 262 -8.66 45.48 -16.59
CA THR A 262 -9.50 46.38 -17.41
C THR A 262 -10.84 46.56 -16.72
#